data_AF-A0A9E3TR39-F1
#
_entry.id   AF-A0A9E3TR39-F1
#
_cell.length_a   1.000
_cell.length_b   1.000
_cell.length_c   1.000
_cell.angle_alpha   90.00
_cell.angle_beta   90.00
_cell.angle_gamma   90.00
#
_symmetry.space_group_name_H-M   'P 1'
#
loop_
_entity.id
_entity.type
_entity.pdbx_description
1 polymer ?
#
loop_
_entity_poly.entity_id
_entity_poly.type
_entity_poly.pdbx_seq_one_letter_code
_entity_poly.pdbx_strand_id
1 'polypeptide(L)'
;MNAILLSSFTGLCIAGITYANLANYSVAIDFVEADLKERLRALRFTSKPIRRWINTWLGIVATVFLVLWIGIDAITLAAPVAVIMCAGPWYVVRRAAHARQQKIEDQLADAMVMFSSAIRAGLSIPQSMELLAFECPKPISQEFHQIVGEYKLGKPLERTLTEAKERLKSENFVLFAAALLASRESGGRLNETVERIAQSVVEMQRLERKVVSETAQARKSAVYMAIVPALLLLVYAFIDPVNTERLFTTLPGQLMLSVSLVLNLVAYLWALKILNTDI
;
A
#
# COMPACT_ATOMS: atom_id res chain seq x y z
N MET A 1 43.68 -27.35 -20.10
CA MET A 1 42.92 -28.45 -19.47
C MET A 1 42.60 -28.14 -17.99
N ASN A 2 42.06 -26.94 -17.70
CA ASN A 2 41.67 -26.53 -16.33
C ASN A 2 40.36 -25.69 -16.28
N ALA A 3 39.70 -25.45 -17.43
CA ALA A 3 38.47 -24.65 -17.50
C ALA A 3 37.18 -25.48 -17.53
N ILE A 4 37.26 -26.76 -17.91
CA ILE A 4 36.10 -27.66 -18.05
C ILE A 4 35.75 -28.36 -16.72
N LEU A 5 36.71 -28.49 -15.80
CA LEU A 5 36.48 -29.05 -14.46
C LEU A 5 35.87 -28.03 -13.48
N LEU A 6 36.08 -26.73 -13.69
CA LEU A 6 35.52 -25.66 -12.85
C LEU A 6 34.05 -25.35 -13.18
N SER A 7 33.62 -25.46 -14.44
CA SER A 7 32.22 -25.25 -14.85
C SER A 7 31.28 -26.38 -14.43
N SER A 8 31.81 -27.59 -14.27
CA SER A 8 31.06 -28.78 -13.84
C SER A 8 30.76 -28.75 -12.32
N PHE A 9 31.65 -28.14 -11.53
CA PHE A 9 31.48 -28.01 -10.08
C PHE A 9 30.52 -26.88 -9.70
N THR A 10 30.52 -25.77 -10.44
CA THR A 10 29.56 -24.67 -10.25
C THR A 10 28.15 -25.07 -10.68
N GLY A 11 28.01 -25.94 -11.70
CA GLY A 11 26.72 -26.50 -12.12
C GLY A 11 26.08 -27.42 -11.07
N LEU A 12 26.86 -28.24 -10.37
CA LEU A 12 26.39 -29.11 -9.29
C LEU A 12 26.04 -28.33 -8.01
N CYS A 13 26.78 -27.26 -7.69
CA CYS A 13 26.45 -26.38 -6.57
C CYS A 13 25.17 -25.56 -6.83
N ILE A 14 24.96 -25.07 -8.06
CA ILE A 14 23.74 -24.34 -8.43
C ILE A 14 22.55 -25.32 -8.50
N ALA A 15 22.71 -26.51 -9.09
CA ALA A 15 21.67 -27.54 -9.14
C ALA A 15 21.24 -28.00 -7.74
N GLY A 16 22.19 -28.19 -6.82
CA GLY A 16 21.93 -28.53 -5.42
C GLY A 16 21.21 -27.44 -4.63
N ILE A 17 21.55 -26.17 -4.87
CA ILE A 17 20.88 -25.01 -4.25
C ILE A 17 19.47 -24.82 -4.83
N THR A 18 19.22 -25.13 -6.11
CA THR A 18 17.87 -25.13 -6.70
C THR A 18 17.01 -26.31 -6.26
N TYR A 19 17.57 -27.52 -6.08
CA TYR A 19 16.81 -28.69 -5.65
C TYR A 19 16.44 -28.62 -4.16
N ALA A 20 17.30 -28.03 -3.33
CA ALA A 20 17.04 -27.78 -1.91
C ALA A 20 16.08 -26.58 -1.65
N ASN A 21 15.88 -25.68 -2.63
CA ASN A 21 15.04 -24.47 -2.47
C ASN A 21 13.56 -24.64 -2.85
N LEU A 22 13.12 -25.75 -3.45
CA LEU A 22 11.70 -25.94 -3.76
C LEU A 22 10.83 -26.04 -2.50
N ALA A 23 11.37 -26.61 -1.41
CA ALA A 23 10.69 -26.67 -0.11
C ALA A 23 10.72 -25.34 0.66
N ASN A 24 11.76 -24.52 0.46
CA ASN A 24 11.90 -23.21 1.12
C ASN A 24 11.17 -22.10 0.36
N TYR A 25 10.99 -22.24 -0.96
CA TYR A 25 10.21 -21.33 -1.79
C TYR A 25 8.71 -21.41 -1.48
N SER A 26 8.18 -22.62 -1.26
CA SER A 26 6.79 -22.78 -0.80
C SER A 26 6.59 -22.20 0.60
N VAL A 27 7.53 -22.38 1.53
CA VAL A 27 7.44 -21.82 2.89
C VAL A 27 7.56 -20.29 2.90
N ALA A 28 8.44 -19.72 2.08
CA ALA A 28 8.55 -18.27 1.93
C ALA A 28 7.30 -17.66 1.28
N ILE A 29 6.74 -18.33 0.26
CA ILE A 29 5.46 -17.92 -0.34
C ILE A 29 4.33 -18.09 0.65
N ASP A 30 4.29 -19.15 1.46
CA ASP A 30 3.25 -19.37 2.44
C ASP A 30 3.33 -18.37 3.61
N PHE A 31 4.53 -17.93 4.00
CA PHE A 31 4.73 -16.86 4.98
C PHE A 31 4.30 -15.49 4.44
N VAL A 32 4.70 -15.16 3.21
CA VAL A 32 4.29 -13.92 2.51
C VAL A 32 2.78 -13.95 2.21
N GLU A 33 2.23 -15.08 1.80
CA GLU A 33 0.80 -15.29 1.58
C GLU A 33 0.06 -15.19 2.92
N ALA A 34 0.57 -15.74 4.02
CA ALA A 34 -0.05 -15.61 5.34
C ALA A 34 -0.12 -14.16 5.82
N ASP A 35 0.99 -13.40 5.78
CA ASP A 35 1.03 -11.98 6.17
C ASP A 35 0.16 -11.11 5.24
N LEU A 36 0.20 -11.35 3.92
CA LEU A 36 -0.65 -10.64 2.97
C LEU A 36 -2.13 -10.99 3.14
N LYS A 37 -2.47 -12.26 3.39
CA LYS A 37 -3.85 -12.75 3.49
C LYS A 37 -4.48 -12.35 4.81
N GLU A 38 -3.68 -12.13 5.85
CA GLU A 38 -4.10 -11.52 7.11
C GLU A 38 -4.39 -10.02 6.92
N ARG A 39 -3.49 -9.28 6.25
CA ARG A 39 -3.70 -7.87 5.87
C ARG A 39 -4.85 -7.68 4.87
N LEU A 40 -5.07 -8.62 3.96
CA LEU A 40 -6.15 -8.62 2.96
C LEU A 40 -7.50 -9.07 3.55
N ARG A 41 -7.50 -9.94 4.57
CA ARG A 41 -8.72 -10.29 5.33
C ARG A 41 -9.28 -9.08 6.07
N ALA A 42 -8.40 -8.27 6.67
CA ALA A 42 -8.78 -6.98 7.25
C ALA A 42 -9.41 -6.03 6.21
N LEU A 43 -9.08 -6.22 4.93
CA LEU A 43 -9.60 -5.41 3.82
C LEU A 43 -10.78 -6.05 3.09
N ARG A 44 -11.45 -7.12 3.55
CA ARG A 44 -12.65 -7.71 2.89
C ARG A 44 -12.58 -7.81 1.34
N PHE A 45 -11.38 -7.94 0.75
CA PHE A 45 -11.23 -8.07 -0.69
C PHE A 45 -11.49 -9.54 -1.05
N THR A 46 -12.51 -9.77 -1.89
CA THR A 46 -12.77 -11.10 -2.45
C THR A 46 -11.53 -11.55 -3.23
N SER A 47 -10.89 -12.55 -2.67
CA SER A 47 -9.57 -13.05 -3.01
C SER A 47 -9.67 -14.15 -4.07
N LYS A 48 -9.45 -13.81 -5.35
CA LYS A 48 -9.22 -14.86 -6.37
C LYS A 48 -8.06 -14.65 -7.35
N PRO A 49 -7.48 -13.44 -7.61
CA PRO A 49 -6.26 -13.36 -8.42
C PRO A 49 -4.98 -12.99 -7.65
N ILE A 50 -4.95 -12.90 -6.31
CA ILE A 50 -3.74 -12.45 -5.59
C ILE A 50 -2.53 -13.37 -5.83
N ARG A 51 -2.77 -14.70 -5.81
CA ARG A 51 -1.74 -15.72 -6.02
C ARG A 51 -1.26 -15.76 -7.46
N ARG A 52 -2.18 -15.53 -8.42
CA ARG A 52 -1.83 -15.40 -9.84
C ARG A 52 -0.99 -14.15 -10.07
N TRP A 53 -1.35 -13.03 -9.45
CA TRP A 53 -0.60 -11.79 -9.53
C TRP A 53 0.83 -11.93 -8.99
N ILE A 54 0.98 -12.50 -7.79
CA ILE A 54 2.29 -12.76 -7.17
C ILE A 54 3.13 -13.68 -8.05
N ASN A 55 2.55 -14.75 -8.59
CA ASN A 55 3.28 -15.68 -9.46
C ASN A 55 3.66 -15.06 -10.81
N THR A 56 2.78 -14.25 -11.44
CA THR A 56 3.15 -13.51 -12.66
C THR A 56 4.24 -12.48 -12.39
N TRP A 57 4.21 -11.82 -11.23
CA TRP A 57 5.22 -10.84 -10.85
C TRP A 57 6.58 -11.53 -10.63
N LEU A 58 6.62 -12.61 -9.85
CA LEU A 58 7.82 -13.44 -9.65
C LEU A 58 8.37 -14.02 -10.97
N GLY A 59 7.49 -14.42 -11.90
CA GLY A 59 7.89 -14.86 -13.23
C GLY A 59 8.57 -13.76 -14.05
N ILE A 60 8.07 -12.53 -13.98
CA ILE A 60 8.69 -11.36 -14.64
C ILE A 60 10.05 -11.04 -14.00
N VAL A 61 10.16 -11.08 -12.67
CA VAL A 61 11.45 -10.88 -11.97
C VAL A 61 12.48 -11.93 -12.40
N ALA A 62 12.09 -13.20 -12.40
CA ALA A 62 12.97 -14.31 -12.79
C ALA A 62 13.40 -14.21 -14.26
N THR A 63 12.51 -13.75 -15.14
CA THR A 63 12.82 -13.55 -16.57
C THR A 63 13.79 -12.39 -16.75
N VAL A 64 13.57 -11.25 -16.08
CA VAL A 64 14.48 -10.10 -16.11
C VAL A 64 15.86 -10.46 -15.54
N PHE A 65 15.89 -11.23 -14.45
CA PHE A 65 17.13 -11.73 -13.87
C PHE A 65 17.88 -12.67 -14.82
N LEU A 66 17.18 -13.61 -15.47
CA LEU A 66 17.78 -14.52 -16.46
C LEU A 66 18.33 -13.78 -17.68
N VAL A 67 17.62 -12.77 -18.19
CA VAL A 67 18.07 -11.95 -19.33
C VAL A 67 19.33 -11.16 -18.96
N LEU A 68 19.39 -10.57 -17.77
CA LEU A 68 20.58 -9.85 -17.30
C LEU A 68 21.75 -10.79 -17.01
N TRP A 69 21.48 -12.00 -16.51
CA TRP A 69 22.50 -13.00 -16.22
C TRP A 69 23.11 -13.56 -17.51
N ILE A 70 22.28 -14.00 -18.46
CA ILE A 70 22.73 -14.68 -19.70
C ILE A 70 23.30 -13.67 -20.71
N GLY A 71 22.83 -12.42 -20.71
CA GLY A 71 23.22 -11.42 -21.70
C GLY A 71 24.51 -10.64 -21.37
N ILE A 72 24.83 -10.42 -20.09
CA ILE A 72 25.84 -9.42 -19.69
C ILE A 72 26.93 -10.01 -18.75
N ASP A 73 26.80 -11.25 -18.28
CA ASP A 73 27.70 -11.86 -17.26
C ASP A 73 27.88 -10.98 -16.01
N ALA A 74 26.89 -10.13 -15.71
CA ALA A 74 26.95 -9.08 -14.71
C ALA A 74 26.23 -9.46 -13.41
N ILE A 75 26.75 -10.45 -12.68
CA ILE A 75 26.20 -10.88 -11.36
C ILE A 75 26.06 -9.72 -10.38
N THR A 76 26.97 -8.76 -10.42
CA THR A 76 27.03 -7.59 -9.53
C THR A 76 25.89 -6.58 -9.76
N LEU A 77 25.35 -6.49 -10.98
CA LEU A 77 24.20 -5.66 -11.31
C LEU A 77 22.87 -6.43 -11.14
N ALA A 78 22.88 -7.74 -11.40
CA ALA A 78 21.69 -8.58 -11.29
C ALA A 78 21.20 -8.73 -9.83
N ALA A 79 22.12 -8.79 -8.86
CA ALA A 79 21.79 -8.93 -7.44
C ALA A 79 20.93 -7.78 -6.87
N PRO A 80 21.32 -6.49 -6.97
CA PRO A 80 20.49 -5.40 -6.45
C PRO A 80 19.14 -5.25 -7.17
N VAL A 81 19.11 -5.49 -8.49
CA VAL A 81 17.86 -5.46 -9.27
C VAL A 81 16.89 -6.55 -8.81
N ALA A 82 17.38 -7.77 -8.56
CA ALA A 82 16.57 -8.86 -8.04
C ALA A 82 16.00 -8.55 -6.64
N VAL A 83 16.80 -7.94 -5.76
CA VAL A 83 16.35 -7.53 -4.42
C VAL A 83 15.26 -6.46 -4.49
N ILE A 84 15.43 -5.44 -5.34
CA ILE A 84 14.45 -4.36 -5.53
C ILE A 84 13.15 -4.91 -6.11
N MET A 85 13.23 -5.82 -7.08
CA MET A 85 12.06 -6.45 -7.66
C MET A 85 11.34 -7.36 -6.65
N CYS A 86 12.05 -8.15 -5.84
CA CYS A 86 11.42 -8.97 -4.80
C CYS A 86 10.65 -8.13 -3.75
N ALA A 87 11.03 -6.87 -3.51
CA ALA A 87 10.32 -5.96 -2.60
C ALA A 87 9.04 -5.34 -3.21
N GLY A 88 8.87 -5.40 -4.53
CA GLY A 88 7.76 -4.78 -5.26
C GLY A 88 6.36 -5.23 -4.82
N PRO A 89 6.07 -6.54 -4.71
CA PRO A 89 4.76 -7.04 -4.30
C PRO A 89 4.33 -6.55 -2.91
N TRP A 90 5.27 -6.48 -1.96
CA TRP A 90 5.00 -6.01 -0.60
C TRP A 90 4.62 -4.52 -0.60
N TYR A 91 5.32 -3.70 -1.38
CA TYR A 91 5.01 -2.28 -1.54
C TYR A 91 3.63 -2.05 -2.18
N VAL A 92 3.29 -2.81 -3.23
CA VAL A 92 2.00 -2.70 -3.92
C VAL A 92 0.85 -3.02 -2.98
N VAL A 93 0.95 -4.10 -2.19
CA VAL A 93 -0.12 -4.48 -1.25
C VAL A 93 -0.24 -3.50 -0.10
N ARG A 94 0.88 -3.01 0.45
CA ARG A 94 0.85 -1.96 1.47
C ARG A 94 0.20 -0.67 0.94
N ARG A 95 0.49 -0.28 -0.30
CA ARG A 95 -0.11 0.89 -0.95
C ARG A 95 -1.60 0.70 -1.23
N ALA A 96 -2.01 -0.49 -1.67
CA ALA A 96 -3.42 -0.81 -1.89
C ALA A 96 -4.23 -0.80 -0.57
N ALA A 97 -3.65 -1.32 0.51
CA ALA A 97 -4.22 -1.25 1.85
C ALA A 97 -4.45 0.21 2.29
N HIS A 98 -3.40 1.02 2.17
CA HIS A 98 -3.44 2.44 2.53
C HIS A 98 -4.45 3.24 1.69
N ALA A 99 -4.51 2.98 0.37
CA ALA A 99 -5.46 3.64 -0.53
C ALA A 99 -6.91 3.32 -0.17
N ARG A 100 -7.20 2.09 0.26
CA ARG A 100 -8.53 1.72 0.74
C ARG A 100 -8.87 2.40 2.07
N GLN A 101 -7.92 2.47 3.00
CA GLN A 101 -8.12 3.14 4.28
C GLN A 101 -8.37 4.64 4.09
N GLN A 102 -7.58 5.31 3.23
CA GLN A 102 -7.83 6.70 2.85
C GLN A 102 -9.21 6.89 2.23
N LYS A 103 -9.64 5.97 1.36
CA LYS A 103 -10.99 6.03 0.78
C LYS A 103 -12.10 5.90 1.83
N ILE A 104 -11.87 5.14 2.90
CA ILE A 104 -12.80 5.05 4.03
C ILE A 104 -12.84 6.38 4.78
N GLU A 105 -11.69 6.98 5.09
CA GLU A 105 -11.59 8.28 5.76
C GLU A 105 -12.28 9.39 4.96
N ASP A 106 -12.04 9.44 3.64
CA ASP A 106 -12.66 10.39 2.74
C ASP A 106 -14.19 10.27 2.76
N GLN A 107 -14.70 9.04 2.58
CA GLN A 107 -16.14 8.76 2.58
C GLN A 107 -16.79 8.97 3.94
N LEU A 108 -16.03 8.86 5.03
CA LEU A 108 -16.57 8.95 6.37
C LEU A 108 -17.01 10.38 6.69
N ALA A 109 -16.26 11.41 6.33
CA ALA A 109 -16.75 12.77 6.57
C ALA A 109 -17.99 13.11 5.76
N ASP A 110 -18.05 12.68 4.49
CA ASP A 110 -19.26 12.85 3.68
C ASP A 110 -20.46 12.16 4.36
N ALA A 111 -20.25 10.96 4.91
CA ALA A 111 -21.23 10.26 5.70
C ALA A 111 -21.60 11.00 7.00
N MET A 112 -20.66 11.66 7.68
CA MET A 112 -20.94 12.46 8.89
C MET A 112 -21.81 13.68 8.59
N VAL A 113 -21.57 14.36 7.46
CA VAL A 113 -22.40 15.49 7.01
C VAL A 113 -23.82 15.02 6.71
N MET A 114 -23.96 13.91 6.01
CA MET A 114 -25.26 13.29 5.74
C MET A 114 -25.97 12.87 7.02
N PHE A 115 -25.25 12.29 7.99
CA PHE A 115 -25.78 11.90 9.29
C PHE A 115 -26.30 13.11 10.08
N SER A 116 -25.50 14.18 10.17
CA SER A 116 -25.90 15.41 10.85
C SER A 116 -27.15 16.04 10.20
N SER A 117 -27.23 16.00 8.87
CA SER A 117 -28.38 16.51 8.13
C SER A 117 -29.64 15.67 8.39
N ALA A 118 -29.51 14.35 8.46
CA ALA A 118 -30.61 13.44 8.79
C ALA A 118 -31.14 13.65 10.21
N ILE A 119 -30.25 13.80 11.19
CA ILE A 119 -30.63 14.11 12.57
C ILE A 119 -31.34 15.47 12.65
N ARG A 120 -30.86 16.50 11.92
CA ARG A 120 -31.52 17.81 11.83
C ARG A 120 -32.90 17.75 11.18
N ALA A 121 -33.09 16.86 10.21
CA ALA A 121 -34.38 16.59 9.59
C ALA A 121 -35.33 15.78 10.51
N GLY A 122 -34.91 15.44 11.73
CA GLY A 122 -35.72 14.77 12.74
C GLY A 122 -35.69 13.25 12.67
N LEU A 123 -34.80 12.65 11.86
CA LEU A 123 -34.61 11.20 11.87
C LEU A 123 -33.98 10.75 13.19
N SER A 124 -34.41 9.60 13.69
CA SER A 124 -33.78 8.94 14.84
C SER A 124 -32.39 8.41 14.49
N ILE A 125 -31.52 8.24 15.49
CA ILE A 125 -30.16 7.68 15.30
C ILE A 125 -30.17 6.38 14.45
N PRO A 126 -31.03 5.38 14.71
CA PRO A 126 -31.11 4.17 13.88
C PRO A 126 -31.49 4.46 12.43
N GLN A 127 -32.46 5.36 12.19
CA GLN A 127 -32.89 5.73 10.85
C GLN A 127 -31.81 6.52 10.09
N SER A 128 -31.08 7.39 10.77
CA SER A 128 -29.95 8.11 10.18
C SER A 128 -28.82 7.14 9.80
N MET A 129 -28.53 6.12 10.61
CA MET A 129 -27.57 5.07 10.24
C MET A 129 -28.05 4.21 9.07
N GLU A 130 -29.36 3.94 8.97
CA GLU A 130 -29.96 3.29 7.80
C GLU A 130 -29.77 4.12 6.53
N LEU A 131 -29.96 5.44 6.59
CA LEU A 131 -29.72 6.33 5.46
C LEU A 131 -28.27 6.22 4.96
N LEU A 132 -27.29 6.25 5.86
CA LEU A 132 -25.87 6.07 5.50
C LEU A 132 -25.60 4.69 4.87
N ALA A 133 -26.29 3.65 5.36
CA ALA A 133 -26.14 2.32 4.79
C ALA A 133 -26.57 2.31 3.31
N PHE A 134 -27.67 2.98 2.96
CA PHE A 134 -28.20 2.99 1.59
C PHE A 134 -27.54 3.99 0.65
N GLU A 135 -27.27 5.23 1.10
CA GLU A 135 -26.80 6.30 0.23
C GLU A 135 -25.28 6.35 0.08
N CYS A 136 -24.52 5.87 1.06
CA CYS A 136 -23.06 5.95 0.96
C CYS A 136 -22.47 4.96 -0.06
N PRO A 137 -21.40 5.35 -0.78
CA PRO A 137 -20.69 4.44 -1.66
C PRO A 137 -19.97 3.33 -0.88
N LYS A 138 -19.68 2.20 -1.55
CA LYS A 138 -18.77 1.19 -0.97
C LYS A 138 -17.35 1.77 -0.85
N PRO A 139 -16.56 1.41 0.17
CA PRO A 139 -16.83 0.39 1.20
C PRO A 139 -17.66 0.82 2.41
N ILE A 140 -17.87 2.12 2.66
CA ILE A 140 -18.42 2.57 3.95
C ILE A 140 -19.87 2.13 4.19
N SER A 141 -20.68 2.06 3.13
CA SER A 141 -22.06 1.54 3.23
C SER A 141 -22.12 0.11 3.73
N GLN A 142 -21.11 -0.73 3.47
CA GLN A 142 -21.09 -2.11 3.95
C GLN A 142 -20.93 -2.17 5.47
N GLU A 143 -20.12 -1.28 6.04
CA GLU A 143 -19.91 -1.21 7.48
C GLU A 143 -21.15 -0.65 8.18
N PHE A 144 -21.80 0.38 7.62
CA PHE A 144 -23.08 0.88 8.16
C PHE A 144 -24.22 -0.13 8.03
N HIS A 145 -24.31 -0.88 6.91
CA HIS A 145 -25.25 -2.01 6.79
C HIS A 145 -25.05 -3.04 7.89
N GLN A 146 -23.79 -3.36 8.22
CA GLN A 146 -23.49 -4.31 9.28
C GLN A 146 -23.86 -3.76 10.66
N ILE A 147 -23.54 -2.48 10.93
CA ILE A 147 -23.92 -1.81 12.19
C ILE A 147 -25.44 -1.83 12.38
N VAL A 148 -26.19 -1.42 11.36
CA VAL A 148 -27.66 -1.41 11.38
C VAL A 148 -28.22 -2.82 11.55
N GLY A 149 -27.66 -3.81 10.84
CA GLY A 149 -28.08 -5.20 10.93
C GLY A 149 -27.89 -5.77 12.33
N GLU A 150 -26.71 -5.59 12.92
CA GLU A 150 -26.40 -6.05 14.29
C GLU A 150 -27.27 -5.34 15.33
N TYR A 151 -27.52 -4.05 15.17
CA TYR A 151 -28.42 -3.30 16.04
C TYR A 151 -29.87 -3.80 15.96
N LYS A 152 -30.38 -4.08 14.76
CA LYS A 152 -31.72 -4.66 14.54
C LYS A 152 -31.87 -6.06 15.14
N LEU A 153 -30.78 -6.81 15.26
CA LEU A 153 -30.74 -8.11 15.94
C LEU A 153 -30.70 -7.99 17.47
N GLY A 154 -30.84 -6.78 18.02
CA GLY A 154 -30.89 -6.53 19.46
C GLY A 154 -29.53 -6.33 20.12
N LYS A 155 -28.44 -6.26 19.35
CA LYS A 155 -27.13 -5.96 19.90
C LYS A 155 -27.07 -4.51 20.38
N PRO A 156 -26.51 -4.22 21.58
CA PRO A 156 -26.35 -2.86 22.05
C PRO A 156 -25.55 -2.01 21.06
N LEU A 157 -26.02 -0.78 20.80
CA LEU A 157 -25.37 0.16 19.89
C LEU A 157 -23.90 0.38 20.25
N GLU A 158 -23.58 0.48 21.54
CA GLU A 158 -22.22 0.66 22.05
C GLU A 158 -21.28 -0.47 21.62
N ARG A 159 -21.69 -1.73 21.81
CA ARG A 159 -20.90 -2.89 21.35
C ARG A 159 -20.74 -2.90 19.84
N THR A 160 -21.79 -2.57 19.12
CA THR A 160 -21.79 -2.55 17.65
C THR A 160 -20.82 -1.50 17.10
N LEU A 161 -20.81 -0.30 17.70
CA LEU A 161 -19.88 0.77 17.35
C LEU A 161 -18.44 0.44 17.75
N THR A 162 -18.22 -0.17 18.90
CA THR A 162 -16.87 -0.59 19.34
C THR A 162 -16.27 -1.63 18.40
N GLU A 163 -17.04 -2.64 17.99
CA GLU A 163 -16.58 -3.61 16.99
C GLU A 163 -16.37 -2.96 15.62
N ALA A 164 -17.20 -1.97 15.25
CA ALA A 164 -16.97 -1.20 14.04
C ALA A 164 -15.67 -0.37 14.10
N LYS A 165 -15.28 0.17 15.26
CA LYS A 165 -13.99 0.86 15.45
C LYS A 165 -12.82 -0.07 15.17
N GLU A 166 -12.86 -1.29 15.71
CA GLU A 166 -11.82 -2.30 15.50
C GLU A 166 -11.70 -2.75 14.03
N ARG A 167 -12.83 -2.80 13.31
CA ARG A 167 -12.87 -3.14 11.89
C ARG A 167 -12.41 -1.99 10.98
N LEU A 168 -12.90 -0.78 11.22
CA LEU A 168 -12.62 0.40 10.37
C LEU A 168 -11.21 0.95 10.59
N LYS A 169 -10.65 0.85 11.80
CA LYS A 169 -9.33 1.43 12.17
C LYS A 169 -9.17 2.87 11.68
N SER A 170 -10.23 3.66 11.87
CA SER A 170 -10.32 5.06 11.46
C SER A 170 -10.43 5.94 12.69
N GLU A 171 -9.56 6.94 12.80
CA GLU A 171 -9.57 7.88 13.93
C GLU A 171 -10.84 8.73 13.91
N ASN A 172 -11.24 9.22 12.74
CA ASN A 172 -12.48 9.97 12.55
C ASN A 172 -13.71 9.16 12.99
N PHE A 173 -13.73 7.84 12.74
CA PHE A 173 -14.83 6.98 13.20
C PHE A 173 -14.83 6.81 14.72
N VAL A 174 -13.66 6.74 15.34
CA VAL A 174 -13.53 6.66 16.81
C VAL A 174 -14.15 7.90 17.45
N LEU A 175 -13.82 9.08 16.95
CA LEU A 175 -14.41 10.36 17.39
C LEU A 175 -15.93 10.39 17.21
N PHE A 176 -16.42 10.02 16.01
CA PHE A 176 -17.84 9.98 15.73
C PHE A 176 -18.61 9.04 16.67
N ALA A 177 -18.13 7.82 16.85
CA ALA A 177 -18.81 6.85 17.68
C ALA A 177 -18.81 7.25 19.17
N ALA A 178 -17.73 7.87 19.66
CA ALA A 178 -17.69 8.45 21.01
C ALA A 178 -18.73 9.58 21.17
N ALA A 179 -18.82 10.46 20.18
CA ALA A 179 -19.80 11.53 20.13
C ALA A 179 -21.24 11.04 20.17
N LEU A 180 -21.54 10.00 19.38
CA LEU A 180 -22.87 9.45 19.25
C LEU A 180 -23.34 8.82 20.56
N LEU A 181 -22.44 8.11 21.25
CA LEU A 181 -22.71 7.52 22.57
C LEU A 181 -22.94 8.59 23.63
N ALA A 182 -22.05 9.60 23.71
CA ALA A 182 -22.20 10.71 24.65
C ALA A 182 -23.50 11.51 24.41
N SER A 183 -23.87 11.69 23.15
CA SER A 183 -25.10 12.40 22.79
C SER A 183 -26.34 11.61 23.19
N ARG A 184 -26.33 10.29 22.99
CA ARG A 184 -27.42 9.40 23.42
C ARG A 184 -27.65 9.43 24.93
N GLU A 185 -26.58 9.46 25.73
CA GLU A 185 -26.67 9.55 27.20
C GLU A 185 -27.19 10.90 27.69
N SER A 186 -26.84 11.99 26.99
CA SER A 186 -27.16 13.36 27.42
C SER A 186 -28.58 13.83 27.06
N GLY A 187 -29.35 13.08 26.27
CA GLY A 187 -30.81 13.22 26.10
C GLY A 187 -31.39 14.54 25.56
N GLY A 188 -30.60 15.62 25.38
CA GLY A 188 -31.18 16.95 25.14
C GLY A 188 -30.37 17.98 24.33
N ARG A 189 -29.13 17.68 23.90
CA ARG A 189 -28.31 18.59 23.05
C ARG A 189 -27.60 17.88 21.90
N LEU A 190 -28.20 16.80 21.39
CA LEU A 190 -27.67 15.97 20.29
C LEU A 190 -27.22 16.81 19.10
N ASN A 191 -27.99 17.83 18.75
CA ASN A 191 -27.77 18.63 17.55
C ASN A 191 -26.48 19.46 17.64
N GLU A 192 -26.22 20.17 18.75
CA GLU A 192 -25.03 21.03 18.87
C GLU A 192 -23.72 20.23 18.94
N THR A 193 -23.71 19.12 19.68
CA THR A 193 -22.48 18.31 19.84
C THR A 193 -22.13 17.57 18.55
N VAL A 194 -23.13 16.97 17.87
CA VAL A 194 -22.92 16.28 16.58
C VAL A 194 -22.55 17.28 15.49
N GLU A 195 -23.12 18.49 15.48
CA GLU A 195 -22.77 19.56 14.54
C GLU A 195 -21.30 19.99 14.69
N ARG A 196 -20.85 20.25 15.93
CA ARG A 196 -19.45 20.63 16.18
C ARG A 196 -18.47 19.55 15.72
N ILE A 197 -18.85 18.29 15.84
CA ILE A 197 -17.99 17.17 15.47
C ILE A 197 -17.99 16.95 13.96
N ALA A 198 -19.14 17.07 13.31
CA ALA A 198 -19.21 17.09 11.84
C ALA A 198 -18.35 18.23 11.27
N GLN A 199 -18.41 19.43 11.85
CA GLN A 199 -17.57 20.55 11.46
C GLN A 199 -16.07 20.27 11.69
N SER A 200 -15.70 19.70 12.83
CA SER A 200 -14.31 19.35 13.12
C SER A 200 -13.76 18.29 12.16
N VAL A 201 -14.55 17.28 11.80
CA VAL A 201 -14.17 16.23 10.84
C VAL A 201 -13.98 16.83 9.43
N VAL A 202 -14.86 17.74 9.01
CA VAL A 202 -14.71 18.45 7.73
C VAL A 202 -13.46 19.32 7.71
N GLU A 203 -13.15 20.02 8.81
CA GLU A 203 -11.92 20.82 8.91
C GLU A 203 -10.66 19.95 8.92
N MET A 204 -10.66 18.80 9.61
CA MET A 204 -9.56 17.83 9.56
C MET A 204 -9.33 17.33 8.12
N GLN A 205 -10.38 16.96 7.40
CA GLN A 205 -10.25 16.59 5.99
C GLN A 205 -9.74 17.72 5.11
N ARG A 206 -10.14 18.98 5.36
CA ARG A 206 -9.61 20.13 4.62
C ARG A 206 -8.12 20.29 4.86
N LEU A 207 -7.65 20.13 6.10
CA LEU A 207 -6.24 20.17 6.44
C LEU A 207 -5.47 19.01 5.79
N GLU A 208 -5.98 17.78 5.85
CA GLU A 208 -5.40 16.62 5.17
C GLU A 208 -5.28 16.85 3.66
N ARG A 209 -6.37 17.31 3.01
CA ARG A 209 -6.37 17.61 1.57
C ARG A 209 -5.38 18.72 1.23
N LYS A 210 -5.27 19.74 2.07
CA LYS A 210 -4.29 20.82 1.91
C LYS A 210 -2.86 20.28 1.97
N VAL A 211 -2.54 19.47 2.99
CA VAL A 211 -1.23 18.82 3.14
C VAL A 211 -0.92 17.90 1.95
N VAL A 212 -1.90 17.12 1.48
CA VAL A 212 -1.74 16.29 0.27
C VAL A 212 -1.48 17.14 -0.97
N SER A 213 -2.18 18.28 -1.12
CA SER A 213 -2.00 19.17 -2.27
C SER A 213 -0.62 19.86 -2.26
N GLU A 214 -0.16 20.31 -1.09
CA GLU A 214 1.13 20.97 -0.94
C GLU A 214 2.28 19.96 -1.09
N THR A 215 2.15 18.76 -0.53
CA THR A 215 3.13 17.68 -0.68
C THR A 215 3.10 17.03 -2.07
N ALA A 216 2.04 17.21 -2.86
CA ALA A 216 1.94 16.64 -4.22
C ALA A 216 3.04 17.18 -5.14
N GLN A 217 3.40 18.46 -5.02
CA GLN A 217 4.50 19.04 -5.78
C GLN A 217 5.84 18.39 -5.40
N ALA A 218 6.13 18.29 -4.10
CA ALA A 218 7.35 17.67 -3.60
C ALA A 218 7.44 16.17 -3.98
N ARG A 219 6.32 15.44 -3.96
CA ARG A 219 6.22 14.05 -4.41
C ARG A 219 6.55 13.92 -5.90
N LYS A 220 6.04 14.80 -6.76
CA LYS A 220 6.36 14.82 -8.19
C LYS A 220 7.84 15.14 -8.43
N SER A 221 8.39 16.12 -7.72
CA SER A 221 9.82 16.47 -7.81
C SER A 221 10.72 15.29 -7.42
N ALA A 222 10.38 14.55 -6.36
CA ALA A 222 11.12 13.34 -5.97
C ALA A 222 11.11 12.26 -7.08
N VAL A 223 9.97 12.08 -7.76
CA VAL A 223 9.87 11.16 -8.90
C VAL A 223 10.74 11.63 -10.08
N TYR A 224 10.73 12.92 -10.40
CA TYR A 224 11.59 13.44 -11.46
C TYR A 224 13.08 13.24 -11.14
N MET A 225 13.51 13.55 -9.92
CA MET A 225 14.90 13.33 -9.49
C MET A 225 15.31 11.85 -9.53
N ALA A 226 14.40 10.93 -9.21
CA ALA A 226 14.66 9.49 -9.30
C ALA A 226 14.85 9.02 -10.75
N ILE A 227 14.11 9.57 -11.71
CA ILE A 227 14.15 9.17 -13.13
C ILE A 227 15.34 9.77 -13.88
N VAL A 228 15.81 10.97 -13.49
CA VAL A 228 16.88 11.70 -14.20
C VAL A 228 18.13 10.84 -14.48
N PRO A 229 18.70 10.06 -13.54
CA PRO A 229 19.87 9.23 -13.83
C PRO A 229 19.63 8.17 -14.90
N ALA A 230 18.43 7.58 -14.94
CA ALA A 230 18.06 6.61 -15.97
C ALA A 230 17.89 7.29 -17.34
N LEU A 231 17.31 8.50 -17.36
CA LEU A 231 17.19 9.29 -18.59
C LEU A 231 18.57 9.68 -19.12
N LEU A 232 19.49 10.11 -18.26
CA LEU A 232 20.86 10.44 -18.64
C LEU A 232 21.59 9.22 -19.21
N LEU A 233 21.48 8.06 -18.56
CA LEU A 233 22.06 6.81 -19.08
C LEU A 233 21.52 6.52 -20.49
N LEU A 234 20.21 6.65 -20.71
CA LEU A 234 19.59 6.45 -22.02
C LEU A 234 20.13 7.44 -23.06
N VAL A 235 20.25 8.73 -22.72
CA VAL A 235 20.83 9.74 -23.62
C VAL A 235 22.28 9.41 -23.96
N TYR A 236 23.09 9.02 -22.97
CA TYR A 236 24.48 8.61 -23.19
C TYR A 236 24.60 7.37 -24.09
N ALA A 237 23.64 6.45 -24.03
CA ALA A 237 23.60 5.30 -24.93
C ALA A 237 23.47 5.70 -26.41
N PHE A 238 22.85 6.84 -26.73
CA PHE A 238 22.74 7.35 -28.10
C PHE A 238 23.93 8.23 -28.51
N ILE A 239 24.54 8.97 -27.58
CA ILE A 239 25.65 9.88 -27.87
C ILE A 239 26.98 9.12 -27.98
N ASP A 240 27.25 8.21 -27.04
CA ASP A 240 28.49 7.44 -26.97
C ASP A 240 28.18 5.97 -26.59
N PRO A 241 27.78 5.15 -27.58
CA PRO A 241 27.41 3.77 -27.33
C PRO A 241 28.59 2.93 -26.85
N VAL A 242 29.82 3.24 -27.29
CA VAL A 242 31.02 2.46 -26.97
C VAL A 242 31.39 2.60 -25.49
N ASN A 243 31.37 3.82 -24.95
CA ASN A 243 31.65 4.01 -23.51
C ASN A 243 30.48 3.56 -22.63
N THR A 244 29.25 3.66 -23.12
CA THR A 244 28.08 3.14 -22.40
C THR A 244 28.09 1.61 -22.31
N GLU A 245 28.47 0.90 -23.38
CA GLU A 245 28.62 -0.55 -23.39
C GLU A 245 29.73 -1.03 -22.43
N ARG A 246 30.84 -0.29 -22.34
CA ARG A 246 31.90 -0.57 -21.35
C ARG A 246 31.39 -0.48 -19.91
N LEU A 247 30.42 0.39 -19.64
CA LEU A 247 29.81 0.51 -18.31
C LEU A 247 29.09 -0.78 -17.90
N PHE A 248 28.48 -1.50 -18.84
CA PHE A 248 27.76 -2.74 -18.60
C PHE A 248 28.65 -3.98 -18.65
N THR A 249 29.71 -3.98 -19.45
CA THR A 249 30.57 -5.16 -19.66
C THR A 249 31.77 -5.22 -18.72
N THR A 250 32.26 -4.08 -18.21
CA THR A 250 33.42 -4.05 -17.31
C THR A 250 33.01 -4.11 -15.83
N LEU A 251 33.74 -4.90 -15.05
CA LEU A 251 33.53 -5.07 -13.60
C LEU A 251 33.51 -3.75 -12.81
N PRO A 252 34.45 -2.78 -13.02
CA PRO A 252 34.36 -1.47 -12.36
C PRO A 252 33.13 -0.65 -12.81
N GLY A 253 32.73 -0.72 -14.08
CA GLY A 253 31.52 -0.05 -14.57
C GLY A 253 30.24 -0.58 -13.92
N GLN A 254 30.12 -1.90 -13.81
CA GLN A 254 28.99 -2.57 -13.15
C GLN A 254 28.90 -2.22 -11.65
N LEU A 255 30.04 -2.07 -10.97
CA LEU A 255 30.08 -1.62 -9.57
C LEU A 255 29.59 -0.18 -9.43
N MET A 256 30.02 0.73 -10.29
CA MET A 256 29.57 2.11 -10.25
C MET A 256 28.06 2.23 -10.54
N LEU A 257 27.55 1.45 -11.50
CA LEU A 257 26.13 1.37 -11.80
C LEU A 257 25.31 0.80 -10.64
N SER A 258 25.77 -0.29 -10.03
CA SER A 258 25.06 -0.91 -8.90
C SER A 258 25.02 0.02 -7.68
N VAL A 259 26.13 0.68 -7.35
CA VAL A 259 26.18 1.68 -6.27
C VAL A 259 25.26 2.87 -6.59
N SER A 260 25.30 3.38 -7.82
CA SER A 260 24.41 4.48 -8.26
C SER A 260 22.93 4.11 -8.13
N LEU A 261 22.56 2.91 -8.56
CA LEU A 261 21.20 2.40 -8.46
C LEU A 261 20.74 2.29 -7.00
N VAL A 262 21.57 1.73 -6.12
CA VAL A 262 21.25 1.58 -4.70
C VAL A 262 21.11 2.96 -4.03
N LEU A 263 22.05 3.88 -4.29
CA LEU A 263 21.97 5.25 -3.75
C LEU A 263 20.74 6.00 -4.24
N ASN A 264 20.41 5.89 -5.54
CA ASN A 264 19.21 6.48 -6.11
C ASN A 264 17.94 5.94 -5.44
N LEU A 265 17.87 4.62 -5.24
CA LEU A 265 16.73 3.98 -4.58
C LEU A 265 16.62 4.40 -3.12
N VAL A 266 17.73 4.43 -2.37
CA VAL A 266 17.74 4.90 -0.98
C VAL A 266 17.30 6.36 -0.90
N ALA A 267 17.81 7.23 -1.78
CA ALA A 267 17.41 8.64 -1.81
C ALA A 267 15.89 8.79 -2.09
N TYR A 268 15.35 8.03 -3.04
CA TYR A 268 13.92 8.02 -3.33
C TYR A 268 13.07 7.54 -2.16
N LEU A 269 13.46 6.44 -1.51
CA LEU A 269 12.78 5.92 -0.32
C LEU A 269 12.83 6.90 0.84
N TRP A 270 13.96 7.59 1.01
CA TRP A 270 14.12 8.59 2.06
C TRP A 270 13.25 9.81 1.82
N ALA A 271 13.16 10.27 0.56
CA ALA A 271 12.22 11.32 0.17
C ALA A 271 10.76 10.92 0.44
N LEU A 272 10.36 9.68 0.12
CA LEU A 272 9.02 9.19 0.43
C LEU A 272 8.73 9.13 1.93
N LYS A 273 9.73 8.78 2.75
CA LYS A 273 9.59 8.75 4.20
C LYS A 273 9.36 10.15 4.78
N ILE A 274 10.07 11.16 4.27
CA ILE A 274 9.91 12.55 4.71
C ILE A 274 8.55 13.12 4.28
N LEU A 275 8.06 12.73 3.10
CA LEU A 275 6.80 13.21 2.53
C LEU A 275 5.54 12.48 3.04
N ASN A 276 5.74 11.42 3.82
CA ASN A 276 4.70 10.83 4.65
C ASN A 276 4.88 11.41 6.06
N THR A 277 4.51 12.67 6.24
CA THR A 277 4.29 13.22 7.57
C THR A 277 2.96 12.68 8.08
N ASP A 278 3.01 11.83 9.09
CA ASP A 278 1.85 11.46 9.90
C ASP A 278 1.31 12.74 10.55
N ILE A 279 0.03 13.05 10.32
CA ILE A 279 -0.75 13.97 11.14
C ILE A 279 -1.55 13.10 12.10
#